data_AF-A0A940I3D5-F1
#
_entry.id   AF-A0A940I3D5-F1
#
_cell.length_a   1.000
_cell.length_b   1.000
_cell.length_c   1.000
_cell.angle_alpha   90.00
_cell.angle_beta   90.00
_cell.angle_gamma   90.00
#
_symmetry.space_group_name_H-M   'P 1'
#
loop_
_entity.id
_entity.type
_entity.pdbx_description
1 polymer ?
#
loop_
_entity_poly.entity_id
_entity_poly.type
_entity_poly.pdbx_seq_one_letter_code
_entity_poly.pdbx_strand_id
1 'polypeptide(L)'
;MRVVFLPLDERFCTKDYFIMLAESFNLDVLFPENFGYKKIPADVDYISDWLVKNVKKNDYLIISLDMLLHGGLIPSRIDFLTVETLMERLKILRRLKERDVKIYAVKTLSRIPKYNSDDEEPDYWEFYGEKLYQFSLKLAKGEKNIPIDVPKWIIDDFLKRRKRNFKITKEILNYVKEGVIEYLGVLLDDNSKGSLLYKESKELEELVDYMGINKKVSIRNGADEALLAMLAKSMTDYFNKKPTFKIIYSFPESKFLIPPYESFPLYINVENHIESCGGIVSENKADVILYVNNFRGDEKTREAPFQKMLKNSISEKIFKQNKIVGIADVRYANGSDKVFVENLLSMDINWNKVSYYGWNTPGNTIGSTCAHATLQYLANEGYLKVNSYKMKKYQAILILEHFGYQADVRQKLERELKKRLDPKYLRPPYTILPFEDWAKDFTKKNLKEYLYKINFSFLESWNMEIFFPWHRTFEIGIKFYKIV
;
A
#
# COMPACT_ATOMS: atom_id res chain seq x y z
N MET A 1 -17.76 10.91 -14.29
CA MET A 1 -16.88 9.75 -14.51
C MET A 1 -17.20 8.72 -13.44
N ARG A 2 -17.36 7.45 -13.80
CA ARG A 2 -17.60 6.36 -12.85
C ARG A 2 -16.37 5.46 -12.77
N VAL A 3 -15.96 5.14 -11.55
CA VAL A 3 -14.84 4.26 -11.25
C VAL A 3 -15.37 2.87 -10.90
N VAL A 4 -14.86 1.84 -11.57
CA VAL A 4 -15.09 0.44 -11.18
C VAL A 4 -13.84 -0.06 -10.47
N PHE A 5 -13.99 -0.43 -9.20
CA PHE A 5 -12.89 -0.76 -8.31
C PHE A 5 -12.85 -2.25 -7.97
N LEU A 6 -11.66 -2.85 -8.07
CA LEU A 6 -11.36 -4.20 -7.59
C LEU A 6 -10.10 -4.14 -6.72
N PRO A 7 -10.21 -4.30 -5.39
CA PRO A 7 -9.11 -4.14 -4.44
C PRO A 7 -8.07 -5.26 -4.57
N LEU A 8 -6.90 -5.09 -3.93
CA LEU A 8 -5.91 -6.16 -3.79
C LEU A 8 -6.45 -7.35 -3.00
N ASP A 9 -7.17 -7.06 -1.93
CA ASP A 9 -7.81 -7.99 -1.00
C ASP A 9 -8.90 -7.24 -0.20
N GLU A 10 -9.50 -7.90 0.78
CA GLU A 10 -10.60 -7.38 1.57
C GLU A 10 -10.18 -6.45 2.73
N ARG A 11 -8.87 -6.23 2.95
CA ARG A 11 -8.34 -5.50 4.11
C ARG A 11 -8.80 -4.04 4.15
N PHE A 12 -8.86 -3.51 5.36
CA PHE A 12 -9.19 -2.12 5.62
C PHE A 12 -8.23 -1.15 4.91
N CYS A 13 -6.93 -1.44 4.91
CA CYS A 13 -5.89 -0.59 4.33
C CYS A 13 -5.83 -0.61 2.79
N THR A 14 -6.43 -1.61 2.13
CA THR A 14 -6.41 -1.75 0.65
C THR A 14 -7.77 -1.38 0.04
N LYS A 15 -8.87 -1.78 0.68
CA LYS A 15 -10.24 -1.55 0.20
C LYS A 15 -10.86 -0.29 0.80
N ASP A 16 -10.95 -0.21 2.13
CA ASP A 16 -11.68 0.88 2.78
C ASP A 16 -10.93 2.22 2.66
N TYR A 17 -9.59 2.23 2.69
CA TYR A 17 -8.80 3.44 2.41
C TYR A 17 -9.10 4.02 1.03
N PHE A 18 -9.25 3.17 0.01
CA PHE A 18 -9.63 3.60 -1.33
C PHE A 18 -11.01 4.22 -1.36
N ILE A 19 -12.00 3.52 -0.80
CA ILE A 19 -13.40 3.98 -0.79
C ILE A 19 -13.51 5.31 -0.03
N MET A 20 -12.93 5.39 1.17
CA MET A 20 -12.97 6.60 1.99
C MET A 20 -12.28 7.80 1.33
N LEU A 21 -11.14 7.59 0.66
CA LEU A 21 -10.48 8.65 -0.09
C LEU A 21 -11.36 9.10 -1.27
N ALA A 22 -11.88 8.17 -2.05
CA ALA A 22 -12.71 8.48 -3.21
C ALA A 22 -13.98 9.24 -2.82
N GLU A 23 -14.64 8.83 -1.74
CA GLU A 23 -15.80 9.52 -1.18
C GLU A 23 -15.47 10.93 -0.68
N SER A 24 -14.25 11.15 -0.16
CA SER A 24 -13.80 12.47 0.28
C SER A 24 -13.69 13.47 -0.88
N PHE A 25 -13.63 12.98 -2.12
CA PHE A 25 -13.67 13.76 -3.36
C PHE A 25 -14.98 13.61 -4.16
N ASN A 26 -16.03 13.05 -3.54
CA ASN A 26 -17.34 12.78 -4.17
C ASN A 26 -17.24 11.99 -5.49
N LEU A 27 -16.32 11.03 -5.56
CA LEU A 27 -16.18 10.15 -6.72
C LEU A 27 -17.23 9.03 -6.67
N ASP A 28 -17.80 8.69 -7.83
CA ASP A 28 -18.71 7.57 -8.01
C ASP A 28 -17.90 6.28 -8.18
N VAL A 29 -17.90 5.42 -7.16
CA VAL A 29 -17.15 4.16 -7.13
C VAL A 29 -18.10 2.98 -7.01
N LEU A 30 -17.98 2.03 -7.93
CA LEU A 30 -18.71 0.77 -7.94
C LEU A 30 -17.73 -0.41 -7.74
N PHE A 31 -18.05 -1.34 -6.85
CA PHE A 31 -17.22 -2.51 -6.55
C PHE A 31 -18.11 -3.71 -6.17
N PRO A 32 -17.65 -4.97 -6.35
CA PRO A 32 -18.42 -6.15 -5.95
C PRO A 32 -18.46 -6.32 -4.43
N GLU A 33 -19.34 -7.19 -3.93
CA GLU A 33 -19.52 -7.36 -2.47
C GLU A 33 -18.59 -8.41 -1.83
N ASN A 34 -18.02 -9.33 -2.61
CA ASN A 34 -17.23 -10.46 -2.11
C ASN A 34 -15.80 -10.43 -2.66
N PHE A 35 -14.82 -10.53 -1.76
CA PHE A 35 -13.38 -10.44 -2.04
C PHE A 35 -12.58 -11.60 -1.43
N GLY A 36 -13.24 -12.66 -0.97
CA GLY A 36 -12.57 -13.72 -0.22
C GLY A 36 -12.20 -13.28 1.20
N TYR A 37 -11.29 -14.02 1.82
CA TYR A 37 -10.81 -13.74 3.17
C TYR A 37 -9.39 -14.27 3.41
N LYS A 38 -8.39 -13.38 3.45
CA LYS A 38 -6.98 -13.70 3.69
C LYS A 38 -6.48 -14.82 2.76
N LYS A 39 -6.23 -16.04 3.27
CA LYS A 39 -5.80 -17.21 2.48
C LYS A 39 -6.95 -17.86 1.67
N ILE A 40 -8.21 -17.53 1.98
CA ILE A 40 -9.39 -18.02 1.27
C ILE A 40 -9.62 -17.13 0.04
N PRO A 41 -9.53 -17.67 -1.20
CA PRO A 41 -9.73 -16.88 -2.40
C PRO A 41 -11.18 -16.43 -2.55
N ALA A 42 -11.37 -15.27 -3.15
CA ALA A 42 -12.64 -14.86 -3.72
C ALA A 42 -13.07 -15.82 -4.84
N ASP A 43 -14.38 -15.89 -5.08
CA ASP A 43 -14.92 -16.53 -6.27
C ASP A 43 -14.60 -15.68 -7.51
N VAL A 44 -13.62 -16.13 -8.28
CA VAL A 44 -13.12 -15.48 -9.50
C VAL A 44 -14.13 -15.51 -10.65
N ASP A 45 -15.02 -16.50 -10.70
CA ASP A 45 -16.06 -16.59 -11.72
C ASP A 45 -17.16 -15.56 -11.39
N TYR A 46 -17.55 -15.47 -10.12
CA TYR A 46 -18.40 -14.39 -9.62
C TYR A 46 -17.83 -13.00 -9.94
N ILE A 47 -16.55 -12.75 -9.65
CA ILE A 47 -15.90 -11.45 -9.95
C ILE A 47 -15.95 -11.16 -11.46
N SER A 48 -15.65 -12.16 -12.29
CA SER A 48 -15.65 -12.05 -13.75
C SER A 48 -17.03 -11.70 -14.30
N ASP A 49 -18.05 -12.44 -13.87
CA ASP A 49 -19.45 -12.22 -14.27
C ASP A 49 -19.97 -10.86 -13.76
N TRP A 50 -19.61 -10.49 -12.53
CA TRP A 50 -19.96 -9.20 -11.97
C TRP A 50 -19.37 -8.05 -12.80
N LEU A 51 -18.09 -8.14 -13.21
CA LEU A 51 -17.47 -7.13 -14.06
C LEU A 51 -18.17 -7.03 -15.42
N VAL A 52 -18.42 -8.15 -16.08
CA VAL A 52 -19.10 -8.19 -17.39
C VAL A 52 -20.51 -7.59 -17.33
N LYS A 53 -21.22 -7.82 -16.23
CA LYS A 53 -22.59 -7.32 -16.00
C LYS A 53 -22.65 -5.83 -15.66
N ASN A 54 -21.70 -5.33 -14.88
CA ASN A 54 -21.79 -4.00 -14.26
C ASN A 54 -20.96 -2.92 -14.96
N VAL A 55 -19.89 -3.31 -15.66
CA VAL A 55 -19.06 -2.38 -16.43
C VAL A 55 -19.83 -1.86 -17.64
N LYS A 56 -19.86 -0.53 -17.76
CA LYS A 56 -20.53 0.23 -18.82
C LYS A 56 -19.50 0.94 -19.68
N LYS A 57 -19.99 1.47 -20.81
CA LYS A 57 -19.18 2.26 -21.73
C LYS A 57 -18.54 3.45 -21.01
N ASN A 58 -17.25 3.72 -21.29
CA ASN A 58 -16.46 4.82 -20.74
C ASN A 58 -16.18 4.76 -19.23
N ASP A 59 -16.39 3.62 -18.57
CA ASP A 59 -15.95 3.45 -17.18
C ASP A 59 -14.42 3.45 -17.06
N TYR A 60 -13.95 3.87 -15.89
CA TYR A 60 -12.56 3.78 -15.47
C TYR A 60 -12.39 2.63 -14.49
N LEU A 61 -11.74 1.56 -14.93
CA LEU A 61 -11.45 0.39 -14.12
C LEU A 61 -10.13 0.61 -13.39
N ILE A 62 -10.16 0.48 -12.06
CA ILE A 62 -8.97 0.47 -11.21
C ILE A 62 -8.96 -0.89 -10.51
N ILE A 63 -8.12 -1.80 -11.01
CA ILE A 63 -8.24 -3.23 -10.70
C ILE A 63 -6.93 -3.88 -10.29
N SER A 64 -6.99 -4.72 -9.25
CA SER A 64 -5.95 -5.70 -8.94
C SER A 64 -6.06 -6.91 -9.85
N LEU A 65 -4.98 -7.21 -10.58
CA LEU A 65 -4.88 -8.44 -11.36
C LEU A 65 -4.65 -9.67 -10.46
N ASP A 66 -4.13 -9.48 -9.25
CA ASP A 66 -4.05 -10.56 -8.27
C ASP A 66 -5.45 -11.00 -7.82
N MET A 67 -6.35 -10.04 -7.54
CA MET A 67 -7.75 -10.33 -7.23
C MET A 67 -8.48 -10.97 -8.41
N LEU A 68 -8.34 -10.38 -9.60
CA LEU A 68 -9.02 -10.86 -10.80
C LEU A 68 -8.63 -12.30 -11.18
N LEU A 69 -7.34 -12.63 -11.08
CA LEU A 69 -6.83 -13.91 -11.57
C LEU A 69 -6.82 -15.02 -10.51
N HIS A 70 -6.56 -14.66 -9.25
CA HIS A 70 -6.31 -15.60 -8.16
C HIS A 70 -7.35 -15.53 -7.03
N GLY A 71 -8.23 -14.51 -7.03
CA GLY A 71 -9.18 -14.27 -5.94
C GLY A 71 -8.56 -13.55 -4.74
N GLY A 72 -7.38 -12.93 -4.89
CA GLY A 72 -6.80 -12.03 -3.90
C GLY A 72 -5.28 -11.99 -3.93
N LEU A 73 -4.70 -11.04 -3.18
CA LEU A 73 -3.24 -10.90 -3.03
C LEU A 73 -2.58 -12.13 -2.38
N ILE A 74 -3.09 -12.61 -1.25
CA ILE A 74 -2.52 -13.79 -0.58
C ILE A 74 -2.79 -15.08 -1.38
N PRO A 75 -4.00 -15.31 -1.93
CA PRO A 75 -4.26 -16.43 -2.83
C PRO A 75 -3.26 -16.53 -3.99
N SER A 76 -2.85 -15.40 -4.59
CA SER A 76 -1.88 -15.40 -5.70
C SER A 76 -0.49 -15.93 -5.31
N ARG A 77 -0.17 -15.90 -4.01
CA ARG A 77 1.07 -16.43 -3.42
C ARG A 77 1.00 -17.94 -3.20
N ILE A 78 -0.18 -18.47 -2.83
CA ILE A 78 -0.32 -19.84 -2.28
C ILE A 78 -1.01 -20.84 -3.20
N ASP A 79 -1.79 -20.40 -4.20
CA ASP A 79 -2.51 -21.33 -5.08
C ASP A 79 -1.59 -22.18 -5.97
N PHE A 80 -2.16 -23.21 -6.59
CA PHE A 80 -1.50 -24.10 -7.55
C PHE A 80 -2.01 -23.94 -8.99
N LEU A 81 -2.63 -22.81 -9.32
CA LEU A 81 -3.17 -22.55 -10.67
C LEU A 81 -2.07 -22.62 -11.74
N THR A 82 -2.45 -23.12 -12.92
CA THR A 82 -1.52 -23.23 -14.06
C THR A 82 -1.36 -21.90 -14.79
N VAL A 83 -0.31 -21.75 -15.58
CA VAL A 83 -0.14 -20.57 -16.43
C VAL A 83 -1.30 -20.48 -17.42
N GLU A 84 -1.72 -21.61 -17.98
CA GLU A 84 -2.77 -21.73 -18.97
C GLU A 84 -4.11 -21.23 -18.40
N THR A 85 -4.45 -21.63 -17.17
CA THR A 85 -5.65 -21.15 -16.46
C THR A 85 -5.62 -19.63 -16.27
N LEU A 86 -4.48 -19.08 -15.85
CA LEU A 86 -4.33 -17.65 -15.59
C LEU A 86 -4.37 -16.83 -16.89
N MET A 87 -3.77 -17.34 -17.98
CA MET A 87 -3.87 -16.73 -19.31
C MET A 87 -5.30 -16.71 -19.84
N GLU A 88 -6.08 -17.78 -19.60
CA GLU A 88 -7.48 -17.82 -19.99
C GLU A 88 -8.29 -16.75 -19.26
N ARG A 89 -8.14 -16.67 -17.93
CA ARG A 89 -8.81 -15.65 -17.11
C ARG A 89 -8.44 -14.23 -17.53
N LEU A 90 -7.18 -13.98 -17.91
CA LEU A 90 -6.70 -12.66 -18.32
C LEU A 90 -7.45 -12.11 -19.56
N LYS A 91 -7.99 -12.98 -20.43
CA LYS A 91 -8.74 -12.58 -21.63
C LYS A 91 -9.96 -11.72 -21.32
N ILE A 92 -10.50 -11.78 -20.10
CA ILE A 92 -11.60 -10.90 -19.67
C ILE A 92 -11.27 -9.42 -19.89
N LEU A 93 -10.02 -9.00 -19.76
CA LEU A 93 -9.63 -7.61 -19.96
C LEU A 93 -9.89 -7.15 -21.41
N ARG A 94 -9.63 -8.00 -22.40
CA ARG A 94 -9.95 -7.72 -23.81
C ARG A 94 -11.46 -7.60 -24.02
N ARG A 95 -12.24 -8.52 -23.42
CA ARG A 95 -13.71 -8.47 -23.45
C ARG A 95 -14.28 -7.21 -22.79
N LEU A 96 -13.68 -6.73 -21.70
CA LEU A 96 -14.08 -5.48 -21.08
C LEU A 96 -13.70 -4.28 -21.96
N LYS A 97 -12.52 -4.34 -22.60
CA LYS A 97 -12.02 -3.27 -23.48
C LYS A 97 -12.92 -2.95 -24.66
N GLU A 98 -13.67 -3.93 -25.17
CA GLU A 98 -14.69 -3.74 -26.22
C GLU A 98 -15.75 -2.69 -25.85
N ARG A 99 -15.93 -2.37 -24.56
CA ARG A 99 -16.83 -1.32 -24.07
C ARG A 99 -16.19 0.07 -24.02
N ASP A 100 -15.03 0.31 -24.64
CA ASP A 100 -14.33 1.61 -24.61
C ASP A 100 -14.04 2.11 -23.18
N VAL A 101 -13.65 1.18 -22.31
CA VAL A 101 -13.24 1.48 -20.94
C VAL A 101 -11.76 1.83 -20.86
N LYS A 102 -11.38 2.51 -19.77
CA LYS A 102 -9.97 2.75 -19.40
C LYS A 102 -9.60 1.82 -18.25
N ILE A 103 -8.54 1.02 -18.39
CA ILE A 103 -8.09 0.02 -17.43
C ILE A 103 -6.76 0.44 -16.83
N TYR A 104 -6.79 0.83 -15.56
CA TYR A 104 -5.64 1.06 -14.70
C TYR A 104 -5.49 -0.17 -13.82
N ALA A 105 -4.40 -0.91 -14.01
CA ALA A 105 -4.23 -2.22 -13.39
C ALA A 105 -2.99 -2.25 -12.49
N VAL A 106 -3.01 -3.11 -11.49
CA VAL A 106 -1.83 -3.43 -10.70
C VAL A 106 -1.58 -4.93 -10.64
N LYS A 107 -0.31 -5.31 -10.56
CA LYS A 107 0.15 -6.70 -10.40
C LYS A 107 1.32 -6.76 -9.44
N THR A 108 1.23 -7.61 -8.43
CA THR A 108 2.36 -7.89 -7.53
C THR A 108 3.29 -8.96 -8.10
N LEU A 109 4.58 -8.74 -7.94
CA LEU A 109 5.57 -9.81 -8.06
C LEU A 109 5.64 -10.62 -6.77
N SER A 110 6.09 -11.87 -6.86
CA SER A 110 6.22 -12.73 -5.67
C SER A 110 7.25 -12.15 -4.70
N ARG A 111 6.78 -11.71 -3.52
CA ARG A 111 7.62 -11.20 -2.43
C ARG A 111 8.59 -12.24 -1.88
N ILE A 112 9.60 -11.77 -1.14
CA ILE A 112 10.56 -12.63 -0.44
C ILE A 112 10.83 -12.06 0.96
N PRO A 113 9.93 -12.32 1.93
CA PRO A 113 10.10 -11.90 3.31
C PRO A 113 11.39 -12.44 3.91
N LYS A 114 12.02 -11.64 4.79
CA LYS A 114 13.29 -11.98 5.45
C LYS A 114 13.11 -12.82 6.71
N TYR A 115 11.89 -13.24 7.00
CA TYR A 115 11.49 -13.87 8.25
C TYR A 115 10.71 -15.15 8.00
N ASN A 116 10.65 -15.98 9.04
CA ASN A 116 9.81 -17.16 9.10
C ASN A 116 8.41 -16.78 9.58
N SER A 117 7.42 -16.97 8.72
CA SER A 117 6.00 -16.81 9.01
C SER A 117 5.20 -17.31 7.81
N ASP A 118 4.21 -18.16 8.03
CA ASP A 118 3.26 -18.55 7.00
C ASP A 118 1.99 -17.67 6.97
N ASP A 119 1.93 -16.58 7.73
CA ASP A 119 0.70 -15.77 7.87
C ASP A 119 0.12 -15.35 6.52
N GLU A 120 1.00 -15.02 5.59
CA GLU A 120 0.70 -14.55 4.24
C GLU A 120 1.38 -15.39 3.13
N GLU A 121 2.07 -16.46 3.51
CA GLU A 121 2.93 -17.27 2.64
C GLU A 121 2.49 -18.75 2.65
N PRO A 122 3.02 -19.60 1.74
CA PRO A 122 2.83 -21.04 1.84
C PRO A 122 3.30 -21.57 3.20
N ASP A 123 2.65 -22.61 3.72
CA ASP A 123 2.84 -23.10 5.11
C ASP A 123 4.30 -23.45 5.45
N TYR A 124 5.11 -23.84 4.45
CA TYR A 124 6.53 -24.12 4.66
C TYR A 124 7.36 -22.87 5.02
N TRP A 125 6.86 -21.67 4.78
CA TRP A 125 7.55 -20.41 5.07
C TRP A 125 7.75 -20.18 6.56
N GLU A 126 6.89 -20.77 7.39
CA GLU A 126 7.01 -20.82 8.84
C GLU A 126 8.34 -21.41 9.31
N PHE A 127 8.91 -22.36 8.55
CA PHE A 127 10.12 -23.06 8.95
C PHE A 127 11.35 -22.67 8.11
N TYR A 128 11.10 -22.27 6.85
CA TYR A 128 12.15 -22.12 5.85
C TYR A 128 12.22 -20.73 5.21
N GLY A 129 11.37 -19.78 5.58
CA GLY A 129 11.30 -18.45 4.98
C GLY A 129 12.63 -17.68 4.94
N GLU A 130 13.31 -17.58 6.08
CA GLU A 130 14.63 -16.92 6.15
C GLU A 130 15.68 -17.66 5.30
N LYS A 131 15.64 -19.00 5.28
CA LYS A 131 16.55 -19.80 4.46
C LYS A 131 16.28 -19.57 2.96
N LEU A 132 15.02 -19.53 2.54
CA LEU A 132 14.61 -19.21 1.16
C LEU A 132 15.01 -17.79 0.76
N TYR A 133 14.94 -16.83 1.67
CA TYR A 133 15.48 -15.50 1.45
C TYR A 133 16.99 -15.54 1.16
N GLN A 134 17.79 -16.23 1.99
CA GLN A 134 19.23 -16.38 1.76
C GLN A 134 19.55 -17.12 0.46
N PHE A 135 18.76 -18.15 0.12
CA PHE A 135 18.84 -18.84 -1.16
C PHE A 135 18.65 -17.87 -2.33
N SER A 136 17.65 -17.00 -2.23
CA SER A 136 17.35 -16.03 -3.29
C SER A 136 18.52 -15.06 -3.54
N LEU A 137 19.21 -14.60 -2.49
CA LEU A 137 20.36 -13.70 -2.62
C LEU A 137 21.53 -14.37 -3.34
N LYS A 138 21.81 -15.64 -3.01
CA LYS A 138 22.88 -16.41 -3.66
C LYS A 138 22.54 -16.73 -5.12
N LEU A 139 21.30 -17.13 -5.39
CA LEU A 139 20.86 -17.43 -6.75
C LEU A 139 20.85 -16.18 -7.64
N ALA A 140 20.45 -15.02 -7.09
CA ALA A 140 20.49 -13.74 -7.80
C ALA A 140 21.91 -13.34 -8.22
N LYS A 141 22.94 -13.70 -7.43
CA LYS A 141 24.36 -13.51 -7.75
C LYS A 141 24.92 -14.50 -8.79
N GLY A 142 24.12 -15.47 -9.21
CA GLY A 142 24.54 -16.49 -10.18
C GLY A 142 25.26 -17.70 -9.57
N GLU A 143 25.21 -17.88 -8.25
CA GLU A 143 25.76 -19.06 -7.58
C GLU A 143 25.03 -20.34 -8.03
N LYS A 144 25.77 -21.42 -8.29
CA LYS A 144 25.26 -22.74 -8.64
C LYS A 144 25.46 -23.72 -7.48
N ASN A 145 24.61 -24.75 -7.38
CA ASN A 145 24.67 -25.78 -6.34
C ASN A 145 24.71 -25.23 -4.91
N ILE A 146 23.82 -24.26 -4.62
CA ILE A 146 23.76 -23.60 -3.32
C ILE A 146 23.40 -24.63 -2.23
N PRO A 147 24.30 -24.94 -1.27
CA PRO A 147 23.96 -25.83 -0.18
C PRO A 147 22.97 -25.10 0.75
N ILE A 148 21.80 -25.69 0.94
CA ILE A 148 20.76 -25.14 1.79
C ILE A 148 19.99 -26.27 2.50
N ASP A 149 19.76 -26.07 3.79
CA ASP A 149 18.96 -26.95 4.63
C ASP A 149 17.45 -26.66 4.45
N VAL A 150 16.97 -26.92 3.22
CA VAL A 150 15.57 -26.81 2.80
C VAL A 150 15.25 -28.01 1.91
N PRO A 151 14.17 -28.77 2.17
CA PRO A 151 13.73 -29.86 1.30
C PRO A 151 13.63 -29.46 -0.18
N LYS A 152 14.13 -30.31 -1.08
CA LYS A 152 14.19 -30.02 -2.53
C LYS A 152 12.84 -29.61 -3.11
N TRP A 153 11.76 -30.29 -2.71
CA TRP A 153 10.41 -29.98 -3.21
C TRP A 153 9.94 -28.56 -2.84
N ILE A 154 10.41 -27.99 -1.71
CA ILE A 154 10.12 -26.60 -1.32
C ILE A 154 10.86 -25.62 -2.22
N ILE A 155 12.13 -25.90 -2.53
CA ILE A 155 12.90 -25.09 -3.49
C ILE A 155 12.24 -25.12 -4.87
N ASP A 156 11.83 -26.30 -5.32
CA ASP A 156 11.16 -26.49 -6.61
C ASP A 156 9.82 -25.73 -6.66
N ASP A 157 9.00 -25.82 -5.61
CA ASP A 157 7.73 -25.08 -5.51
C ASP A 157 7.94 -23.55 -5.47
N PHE A 158 8.89 -23.09 -4.64
CA PHE A 158 9.28 -21.68 -4.56
C PHE A 158 9.66 -21.13 -5.95
N LEU A 159 10.56 -21.80 -6.67
CA LEU A 159 10.98 -21.36 -8.01
C LEU A 159 9.86 -21.47 -9.05
N LYS A 160 9.02 -22.52 -8.97
CA LYS A 160 7.88 -22.70 -9.88
C LYS A 160 6.86 -21.58 -9.74
N ARG A 161 6.51 -21.17 -8.52
CA ARG A 161 5.61 -20.04 -8.23
C ARG A 161 6.12 -18.74 -8.84
N ARG A 162 7.41 -18.44 -8.64
CA ARG A 162 8.06 -17.24 -9.20
C ARG A 162 8.05 -17.26 -10.73
N LYS A 163 8.44 -18.38 -11.34
CA LYS A 163 8.43 -18.53 -12.80
C LYS A 163 7.02 -18.35 -13.39
N ARG A 164 5.98 -18.88 -12.71
CA ARG A 164 4.58 -18.66 -13.07
C ARG A 164 4.23 -17.17 -13.01
N ASN A 165 4.46 -16.52 -11.87
CA ASN A 165 4.17 -15.09 -11.67
C ASN A 165 4.86 -14.25 -12.76
N PHE A 166 6.15 -14.46 -12.99
CA PHE A 166 6.93 -13.74 -13.99
C PHE A 166 6.42 -13.94 -15.43
N LYS A 167 6.03 -15.18 -15.80
CA LYS A 167 5.46 -15.47 -17.12
C LYS A 167 4.11 -14.77 -17.34
N ILE A 168 3.26 -14.73 -16.31
CA ILE A 168 1.98 -13.98 -16.37
C ILE A 168 2.24 -12.48 -16.47
N THR A 169 3.16 -11.93 -15.69
CA THR A 169 3.52 -10.50 -15.75
C THR A 169 4.01 -10.11 -17.14
N LYS A 170 4.83 -10.94 -17.81
CA LYS A 170 5.25 -10.68 -19.20
C LYS A 170 4.08 -10.62 -20.18
N GLU A 171 3.07 -11.48 -20.02
CA GLU A 171 1.88 -11.41 -20.87
C GLU A 171 1.05 -10.16 -20.58
N ILE A 172 0.94 -9.74 -19.31
CA ILE A 172 0.26 -8.49 -18.96
C ILE A 172 0.95 -7.28 -19.63
N LEU A 173 2.28 -7.29 -19.79
CA LEU A 173 2.98 -6.24 -20.56
C LEU A 173 2.55 -6.21 -22.04
N ASN A 174 2.22 -7.36 -22.65
CA ASN A 174 1.64 -7.40 -23.99
C ASN A 174 0.28 -6.70 -24.03
N TYR A 175 -0.56 -6.88 -23.01
CA TYR A 175 -1.85 -6.19 -22.91
C TYR A 175 -1.69 -4.65 -22.80
N VAL A 176 -0.61 -4.17 -22.17
CA VAL A 176 -0.27 -2.74 -22.16
C VAL A 176 0.16 -2.26 -23.55
N LYS A 177 1.02 -3.04 -24.23
CA LYS A 177 1.50 -2.74 -25.59
C LYS A 177 0.36 -2.71 -26.61
N GLU A 178 -0.60 -3.62 -26.50
CA GLU A 178 -1.82 -3.67 -27.31
C GLU A 178 -2.82 -2.55 -26.99
N GLY A 179 -2.60 -1.80 -25.90
CA GLY A 179 -3.50 -0.73 -25.48
C GLY A 179 -4.77 -1.22 -24.77
N VAL A 180 -4.82 -2.49 -24.35
CA VAL A 180 -5.91 -3.04 -23.52
C VAL A 180 -5.86 -2.40 -22.13
N ILE A 181 -4.66 -2.31 -21.55
CA ILE A 181 -4.39 -1.65 -20.28
C ILE A 181 -3.79 -0.27 -20.53
N GLU A 182 -4.41 0.77 -19.96
CA GLU A 182 -3.97 2.17 -20.05
C GLU A 182 -2.67 2.42 -19.29
N TYR A 183 -2.61 1.90 -18.06
CA TYR A 183 -1.47 2.05 -17.17
C TYR A 183 -1.36 0.83 -16.24
N LEU A 184 -0.15 0.33 -16.05
CA LEU A 184 0.14 -0.83 -15.21
C LEU A 184 1.13 -0.46 -14.10
N GLY A 185 0.75 -0.71 -12.85
CA GLY A 185 1.69 -0.78 -11.72
C GLY A 185 2.16 -2.22 -11.46
N VAL A 186 3.44 -2.50 -11.65
CA VAL A 186 4.09 -3.73 -11.21
C VAL A 186 4.76 -3.48 -9.86
N LEU A 187 4.33 -4.24 -8.85
CA LEU A 187 4.55 -3.91 -7.45
C LEU A 187 5.55 -4.86 -6.81
N LEU A 188 6.49 -4.30 -6.05
CA LEU A 188 7.47 -5.04 -5.25
C LEU A 188 7.08 -4.95 -3.76
N ASP A 189 6.45 -6.01 -3.26
CA ASP A 189 6.11 -6.16 -1.84
C ASP A 189 7.23 -6.88 -1.07
N ASP A 190 7.42 -6.57 0.22
CA ASP A 190 8.47 -7.08 1.14
C ASP A 190 9.74 -7.57 0.43
N ASN A 191 10.58 -6.63 0.01
CA ASN A 191 11.71 -6.93 -0.86
C ASN A 191 13.05 -6.44 -0.33
N SER A 192 14.14 -6.77 -1.05
CA SER A 192 15.47 -6.30 -0.72
C SER A 192 16.38 -6.20 -1.93
N LYS A 193 17.34 -5.28 -1.86
CA LYS A 193 18.39 -5.13 -2.87
C LYS A 193 19.16 -6.44 -3.04
N GLY A 194 19.29 -6.88 -4.29
CA GLY A 194 20.03 -8.09 -4.65
C GLY A 194 19.27 -9.40 -4.44
N SER A 195 18.00 -9.37 -4.04
CA SER A 195 17.12 -10.55 -4.03
C SER A 195 16.71 -10.96 -5.44
N LEU A 196 16.14 -12.17 -5.60
CA LEU A 196 15.56 -12.59 -6.88
C LEU A 196 14.43 -11.67 -7.33
N LEU A 197 13.62 -11.16 -6.38
CA LEU A 197 12.56 -10.20 -6.70
C LEU A 197 13.13 -8.91 -7.32
N TYR A 198 14.20 -8.37 -6.74
CA TYR A 198 14.89 -7.22 -7.32
C TYR A 198 15.45 -7.51 -8.71
N LYS A 199 16.00 -8.71 -8.93
CA LYS A 199 16.51 -9.10 -10.25
C LYS A 199 15.39 -9.21 -11.28
N GLU A 200 14.29 -9.88 -10.93
CA GLU A 200 13.11 -10.00 -11.78
C GLU A 200 12.53 -8.62 -12.13
N SER A 201 12.53 -7.66 -11.19
CA SER A 201 12.07 -6.31 -11.49
C SER A 201 12.98 -5.62 -12.51
N LYS A 202 14.31 -5.80 -12.43
CA LYS A 202 15.25 -5.26 -13.43
C LYS A 202 15.08 -5.90 -14.80
N GLU A 203 14.89 -7.21 -14.86
CA GLU A 203 14.58 -7.90 -16.12
C GLU A 203 13.26 -7.41 -16.75
N LEU A 204 12.26 -7.04 -15.93
CA LEU A 204 11.03 -6.44 -16.42
C LEU A 204 11.22 -4.99 -16.86
N GLU A 205 12.03 -4.19 -16.15
CA GLU A 205 12.38 -2.82 -16.57
C GLU A 205 13.00 -2.83 -17.98
N GLU A 206 13.99 -3.69 -18.22
CA GLU A 206 14.64 -3.86 -19.53
C GLU A 206 13.63 -4.28 -20.62
N LEU A 207 12.68 -5.15 -20.27
CA LEU A 207 11.64 -5.58 -21.21
C LEU A 207 10.64 -4.46 -21.52
N VAL A 208 10.24 -3.66 -20.53
CA VAL A 208 9.37 -2.49 -20.71
C VAL A 208 10.04 -1.47 -21.62
N ASP A 209 11.35 -1.23 -21.42
CA ASP A 209 12.18 -0.37 -22.27
C ASP A 209 12.22 -0.88 -23.71
N TYR A 210 12.54 -2.17 -23.89
CA TYR A 210 12.57 -2.82 -25.20
C TYR A 210 11.21 -2.75 -25.93
N MET A 211 10.11 -2.86 -25.19
CA MET A 211 8.75 -2.78 -25.72
C MET A 211 8.30 -1.34 -26.00
N GLY A 212 9.02 -0.32 -25.54
CA GLY A 212 8.70 1.09 -25.73
C GLY A 212 7.48 1.57 -24.92
N ILE A 213 7.15 0.90 -23.82
CA ILE A 213 5.93 1.16 -23.03
C ILE A 213 6.20 1.83 -21.67
N ASN A 214 7.39 2.40 -21.48
CA ASN A 214 7.85 3.06 -20.25
C ASN A 214 6.88 4.10 -19.67
N LYS A 215 6.16 4.84 -20.52
CA LYS A 215 5.18 5.85 -20.07
C LYS A 215 3.88 5.25 -19.51
N LYS A 216 3.67 3.95 -19.70
CA LYS A 216 2.44 3.22 -19.34
C LYS A 216 2.68 2.14 -18.28
N VAL A 217 3.93 1.91 -17.86
CA VAL A 217 4.27 0.91 -16.85
C VAL A 217 5.15 1.54 -15.79
N SER A 218 4.78 1.36 -14.53
CA SER A 218 5.64 1.67 -13.39
C SER A 218 6.01 0.36 -12.69
N ILE A 219 7.32 0.15 -12.48
CA ILE A 219 7.84 -0.97 -11.69
C ILE A 219 8.42 -0.34 -10.43
N ARG A 220 7.78 -0.58 -9.28
CA ARG A 220 8.15 0.10 -8.06
C ARG A 220 7.83 -0.67 -6.80
N ASN A 221 8.55 -0.26 -5.77
CA ASN A 221 8.32 -0.59 -4.38
C ASN A 221 6.92 -0.17 -3.88
N GLY A 222 6.45 -0.84 -2.83
CA GLY A 222 5.10 -0.67 -2.27
C GLY A 222 4.07 -1.56 -2.97
N ALA A 223 2.98 -1.87 -2.26
CA ALA A 223 1.90 -2.70 -2.78
C ALA A 223 0.52 -2.22 -2.37
N ASP A 224 0.27 -2.15 -1.06
CA ASP A 224 -1.09 -1.95 -0.51
C ASP A 224 -1.74 -0.62 -0.96
N GLU A 225 -0.93 0.41 -1.22
CA GLU A 225 -1.37 1.74 -1.66
C GLU A 225 -1.57 1.86 -3.18
N ALA A 226 -1.18 0.85 -3.95
CA ALA A 226 -1.02 0.98 -5.39
C ALA A 226 -2.33 1.36 -6.12
N LEU A 227 -3.48 0.90 -5.64
CA LEU A 227 -4.77 1.28 -6.21
C LEU A 227 -5.16 2.73 -5.89
N LEU A 228 -4.70 3.31 -4.77
CA LEU A 228 -4.80 4.76 -4.53
C LEU A 228 -3.99 5.53 -5.57
N ALA A 229 -2.78 5.06 -5.89
CA ALA A 229 -1.96 5.65 -6.93
C ALA A 229 -2.64 5.57 -8.31
N MET A 230 -3.27 4.43 -8.64
CA MET A 230 -4.05 4.28 -9.87
C MET A 230 -5.26 5.24 -9.91
N LEU A 231 -5.91 5.49 -8.77
CA LEU A 231 -6.97 6.50 -8.68
C LEU A 231 -6.45 7.88 -9.05
N ALA A 232 -5.37 8.33 -8.42
CA ALA A 232 -4.75 9.61 -8.74
C ALA A 232 -4.30 9.71 -10.21
N LYS A 233 -3.67 8.65 -10.73
CA LYS A 233 -3.23 8.57 -12.14
C LYS A 233 -4.39 8.64 -13.12
N SER A 234 -5.47 7.93 -12.85
CA SER A 234 -6.65 7.92 -13.70
C SER A 234 -7.33 9.30 -13.77
N MET A 235 -7.36 10.03 -12.64
CA MET A 235 -7.95 11.36 -12.57
C MET A 235 -7.08 12.41 -13.27
N THR A 236 -5.76 12.34 -13.08
CA THR A 236 -4.83 13.23 -13.77
C THR A 236 -4.88 13.04 -15.28
N ASP A 237 -5.00 11.79 -15.75
CA ASP A 237 -5.22 11.49 -17.17
C ASP A 237 -6.56 12.02 -17.67
N TYR A 238 -7.65 11.78 -16.93
CA TYR A 238 -9.00 12.23 -17.30
C TYR A 238 -9.09 13.76 -17.46
N PHE A 239 -8.48 14.51 -16.54
CA PHE A 239 -8.46 15.97 -16.60
C PHE A 239 -7.30 16.55 -17.41
N ASN A 240 -6.42 15.69 -17.96
CA ASN A 240 -5.19 16.06 -18.66
C ASN A 240 -4.32 17.04 -17.83
N LYS A 241 -4.04 16.67 -16.58
CA LYS A 241 -3.25 17.46 -15.63
C LYS A 241 -2.01 16.71 -15.17
N LYS A 242 -0.98 17.48 -14.84
CA LYS A 242 0.32 16.97 -14.34
C LYS A 242 0.82 17.87 -13.21
N PRO A 243 0.40 17.62 -11.95
CA PRO A 243 0.87 18.41 -10.83
C PRO A 243 2.39 18.36 -10.68
N THR A 244 2.98 19.51 -10.38
CA THR A 244 4.41 19.63 -10.04
C THR A 244 4.64 19.44 -8.54
N PHE A 245 5.55 18.55 -8.19
CA PHE A 245 5.92 18.22 -6.82
C PHE A 245 7.29 18.79 -6.47
N LYS A 246 7.37 19.54 -5.38
CA LYS A 246 8.65 19.87 -4.72
C LYS A 246 8.84 19.00 -3.49
N ILE A 247 9.97 18.31 -3.45
CA ILE A 247 10.28 17.35 -2.38
C ILE A 247 11.12 18.06 -1.30
N ILE A 248 10.73 17.90 -0.04
CA ILE A 248 11.48 18.37 1.12
C ILE A 248 11.72 17.18 2.04
N TYR A 249 12.99 16.81 2.25
CA TYR A 249 13.38 15.76 3.18
C TYR A 249 13.70 16.37 4.55
N SER A 250 13.30 15.70 5.64
CA SER A 250 13.78 16.08 6.99
C SER A 250 15.30 15.94 7.11
N PHE A 251 15.87 14.88 6.51
CA PHE A 251 17.31 14.60 6.50
C PHE A 251 17.77 14.36 5.06
N PRO A 252 18.02 15.42 4.27
CA PRO A 252 18.38 15.32 2.84
C PRO A 252 19.61 14.45 2.56
N GLU A 253 20.57 14.40 3.48
CA GLU A 253 21.78 13.58 3.41
C GLU A 253 21.49 12.07 3.42
N SER A 254 20.35 11.67 3.98
CA SER A 254 19.97 10.25 4.15
C SER A 254 19.07 9.72 3.03
N LYS A 255 18.70 10.56 2.04
CA LYS A 255 17.80 10.17 0.94
C LYS A 255 18.37 9.09 0.00
N PHE A 256 19.68 8.87 0.03
CA PHE A 256 20.37 7.86 -0.79
C PHE A 256 20.38 6.47 -0.15
N LEU A 257 19.96 6.37 1.11
CA LEU A 257 19.87 5.10 1.81
C LEU A 257 18.62 4.33 1.39
N ILE A 258 18.69 3.00 1.51
CA ILE A 258 17.58 2.10 1.22
C ILE A 258 16.76 1.93 2.50
N PRO A 259 15.45 2.25 2.49
CA PRO A 259 14.58 2.03 3.64
C PRO A 259 14.33 0.53 3.94
N PRO A 260 13.82 0.17 5.13
CA PRO A 260 13.34 -1.19 5.42
C PRO A 260 12.29 -1.65 4.41
N TYR A 261 12.26 -2.96 4.12
CA TYR A 261 11.34 -3.60 3.15
C TYR A 261 11.49 -3.19 1.68
N GLU A 262 12.45 -2.32 1.37
CA GLU A 262 12.68 -1.77 0.03
C GLU A 262 13.97 -2.26 -0.62
N SER A 263 14.07 -2.11 -1.94
CA SER A 263 15.29 -2.41 -2.71
C SER A 263 15.92 -1.21 -3.39
N PHE A 264 15.22 -0.08 -3.49
CA PHE A 264 15.74 1.16 -4.06
C PHE A 264 16.04 2.22 -2.99
N PRO A 265 17.03 3.12 -3.25
CA PRO A 265 17.21 4.34 -2.48
C PRO A 265 15.91 5.14 -2.30
N LEU A 266 15.75 5.79 -1.15
CA LEU A 266 14.53 6.53 -0.82
C LEU A 266 14.15 7.56 -1.90
N TYR A 267 15.11 8.32 -2.43
CA TYR A 267 14.81 9.35 -3.42
C TYR A 267 14.21 8.77 -4.71
N ILE A 268 14.70 7.63 -5.19
CA ILE A 268 14.16 6.93 -6.37
C ILE A 268 12.73 6.48 -6.08
N ASN A 269 12.47 5.94 -4.88
CA ASN A 269 11.11 5.54 -4.50
C ASN A 269 10.16 6.75 -4.53
N VAL A 270 10.56 7.88 -3.95
CA VAL A 270 9.74 9.10 -3.94
C VAL A 270 9.39 9.56 -5.36
N GLU A 271 10.38 9.62 -6.26
CA GLU A 271 10.19 10.01 -7.65
C GLU A 271 9.23 9.04 -8.37
N ASN A 272 9.47 7.73 -8.24
CA ASN A 272 8.62 6.70 -8.85
C ASN A 272 7.17 6.78 -8.37
N HIS A 273 6.92 7.07 -7.09
CA HIS A 273 5.55 7.20 -6.55
C HIS A 273 4.86 8.48 -7.04
N ILE A 274 5.58 9.60 -7.15
CA ILE A 274 5.04 10.85 -7.72
C ILE A 274 4.59 10.60 -9.16
N GLU A 275 5.44 9.98 -9.99
CA GLU A 275 5.13 9.68 -11.38
C GLU A 275 3.96 8.69 -11.51
N SER A 276 3.92 7.67 -10.65
CA SER A 276 2.84 6.67 -10.62
C SER A 276 1.49 7.27 -10.26
N CYS A 277 1.45 8.43 -9.60
CA CYS A 277 0.22 9.17 -9.30
C CYS A 277 -0.13 10.22 -10.38
N GLY A 278 0.70 10.35 -11.44
CA GLY A 278 0.50 11.32 -12.52
C GLY A 278 1.17 12.69 -12.28
N GLY A 279 1.98 12.81 -11.23
CA GLY A 279 2.78 14.01 -10.96
C GLY A 279 4.12 14.02 -11.67
N ILE A 280 4.83 15.15 -11.57
CA ILE A 280 6.22 15.31 -12.01
C ILE A 280 7.03 16.08 -10.96
N VAL A 281 8.31 15.78 -10.82
CA VAL A 281 9.19 16.48 -9.87
C VAL A 281 9.66 17.82 -10.45
N SER A 282 9.69 18.86 -9.61
CA SER A 282 10.14 20.20 -10.00
C SER A 282 10.71 20.97 -8.81
N GLU A 283 11.89 21.57 -8.99
CA GLU A 283 12.56 22.40 -7.99
C GLU A 283 12.07 23.86 -7.99
N ASN A 284 11.60 24.34 -9.15
CA ASN A 284 11.33 25.76 -9.41
C ASN A 284 9.87 26.18 -9.19
N LYS A 285 8.93 25.29 -9.56
CA LYS A 285 7.48 25.46 -9.39
C LYS A 285 6.93 24.26 -8.64
N ALA A 286 6.01 24.50 -7.71
CA ALA A 286 5.44 23.46 -6.88
C ALA A 286 3.96 23.72 -6.67
N ASP A 287 3.12 22.91 -7.29
CA ASP A 287 1.69 22.82 -7.01
C ASP A 287 1.46 22.05 -5.70
N VAL A 288 2.31 21.03 -5.47
CA VAL A 288 2.33 20.20 -4.27
C VAL A 288 3.71 20.28 -3.63
N ILE A 289 3.74 20.48 -2.31
CA ILE A 289 4.93 20.26 -1.50
C ILE A 289 4.82 18.87 -0.87
N LEU A 290 5.75 17.98 -1.18
CA LEU A 290 5.86 16.68 -0.53
C LEU A 290 6.94 16.75 0.54
N TYR A 291 6.53 16.82 1.79
CA TYR A 291 7.41 16.70 2.94
C TYR A 291 7.61 15.23 3.30
N VAL A 292 8.84 14.75 3.20
CA VAL A 292 9.23 13.38 3.54
C VAL A 292 9.94 13.42 4.89
N ASN A 293 9.23 13.04 5.95
CA ASN A 293 9.83 12.82 7.27
C ASN A 293 10.63 11.52 7.23
N ASN A 294 11.88 11.57 6.76
CA ASN A 294 12.74 10.40 6.64
C ASN A 294 13.63 10.19 7.87
N PHE A 295 14.35 9.07 7.88
CA PHE A 295 15.30 8.71 8.93
C PHE A 295 16.66 9.38 8.76
N ARG A 296 17.41 9.47 9.86
CA ARG A 296 18.82 9.84 9.88
C ARG A 296 19.71 8.67 9.50
N GLY A 297 20.91 8.97 9.01
CA GLY A 297 21.89 7.96 8.60
C GLY A 297 22.40 7.09 9.76
N ASP A 298 22.42 7.63 10.98
CA ASP A 298 22.86 6.94 12.20
C ASP A 298 21.76 6.06 12.86
N GLU A 299 20.51 6.19 12.42
CA GLU A 299 19.39 5.39 12.91
C GLU A 299 19.43 3.97 12.30
N LYS A 300 19.93 3.01 13.10
CA LYS A 300 20.01 1.58 12.73
C LYS A 300 18.67 0.86 12.83
N THR A 301 17.84 1.21 13.83
CA THR A 301 16.49 0.65 14.00
C THR A 301 15.48 1.63 13.44
N ARG A 302 14.69 1.18 12.46
CA ARG A 302 13.74 2.01 11.69
C ARG A 302 12.35 1.40 11.71
N GLU A 303 11.94 0.92 12.88
CA GLU A 303 10.63 0.33 13.16
C GLU A 303 9.98 1.15 14.28
N ALA A 304 8.73 1.59 14.06
CA ALA A 304 8.02 2.51 14.96
C ALA A 304 7.96 2.01 16.42
N PRO A 305 7.78 0.69 16.69
CA PRO A 305 7.85 0.15 18.06
C PRO A 305 9.11 0.49 18.85
N PHE A 306 10.23 0.77 18.18
CA PHE A 306 11.55 0.96 18.78
C PHE A 306 12.11 2.37 18.58
N GLN A 307 11.23 3.34 18.35
CA GLN A 307 11.63 4.71 18.08
C GLN A 307 12.36 5.37 19.26
N LYS A 308 13.34 6.23 18.94
CA LYS A 308 13.91 7.17 19.91
C LYS A 308 13.09 8.45 19.91
N MET A 309 12.80 9.01 21.09
CA MET A 309 12.04 10.26 21.25
C MET A 309 12.89 11.48 20.90
N LEU A 310 13.33 11.56 19.65
CA LEU A 310 14.12 12.65 19.11
C LEU A 310 13.21 13.65 18.42
N LYS A 311 13.29 14.92 18.82
CA LYS A 311 12.52 16.01 18.20
C LYS A 311 12.86 16.10 16.71
N ASN A 312 11.83 15.91 15.89
CA ASN A 312 11.79 16.37 14.51
C ASN A 312 10.49 17.18 14.33
N SER A 313 10.56 18.28 13.60
CA SER A 313 9.40 19.14 13.37
C SER A 313 9.40 19.70 11.97
N ILE A 314 8.19 19.81 11.44
CA ILE A 314 7.92 20.55 10.20
C ILE A 314 7.69 22.02 10.54
N SER A 315 8.20 22.93 9.73
CA SER A 315 7.95 24.37 9.95
C SER A 315 6.50 24.70 9.61
N GLU A 316 5.77 25.35 10.53
CA GLU A 316 4.40 25.85 10.29
C GLU A 316 4.29 26.74 9.05
N LYS A 317 5.40 27.38 8.62
CA LYS A 317 5.44 28.21 7.41
C LYS A 317 5.04 27.42 6.16
N ILE A 318 5.19 26.10 6.14
CA ILE A 318 4.81 25.25 5.01
C ILE A 318 3.30 25.28 4.75
N PHE A 319 2.49 25.35 5.82
CA PHE A 319 1.02 25.31 5.76
C PHE A 319 0.41 26.66 5.40
N LYS A 320 1.15 27.75 5.60
CA LYS A 320 0.69 29.12 5.30
C LYS A 320 0.73 29.48 3.81
N GLN A 321 1.29 28.62 2.94
CA GLN A 321 1.58 28.95 1.54
C GLN A 321 0.41 28.77 0.55
N ASN A 322 -0.82 28.50 1.02
CA ASN A 322 -1.98 28.19 0.15
C ASN A 322 -1.70 27.09 -0.90
N LYS A 323 -0.75 26.20 -0.63
CA LYS A 323 -0.38 25.05 -1.47
C LYS A 323 -0.90 23.76 -0.87
N ILE A 324 -0.93 22.71 -1.69
CA ILE A 324 -1.14 21.35 -1.20
C ILE A 324 0.14 20.86 -0.52
N VAL A 325 0.00 20.24 0.65
CA VAL A 325 1.12 19.67 1.41
C VAL A 325 0.85 18.20 1.66
N GLY A 326 1.60 17.32 1.00
CA GLY A 326 1.66 15.90 1.32
C GLY A 326 2.75 15.65 2.36
N ILE A 327 2.44 14.93 3.44
CA ILE A 327 3.39 14.54 4.46
C ILE A 327 3.51 13.01 4.47
N ALA A 328 4.66 12.52 4.00
CA ALA A 328 5.03 11.10 4.03
C ALA A 328 5.96 10.86 5.21
N ASP A 329 5.46 10.23 6.27
CA ASP A 329 6.20 9.88 7.47
C ASP A 329 6.84 8.50 7.34
N VAL A 330 8.11 8.49 6.92
CA VAL A 330 8.88 7.28 6.60
C VAL A 330 10.14 7.16 7.45
N ARG A 331 10.18 7.86 8.59
CA ARG A 331 11.28 7.76 9.54
C ARG A 331 11.33 6.37 10.14
N TYR A 332 10.16 5.80 10.40
CA TYR A 332 9.97 4.45 10.89
C TYR A 332 8.99 3.69 9.99
N ALA A 333 9.25 2.41 9.79
CA ALA A 333 8.28 1.47 9.24
C ALA A 333 7.28 1.06 10.34
N ASN A 334 6.12 0.58 9.92
CA ASN A 334 5.05 0.02 10.74
C ASN A 334 4.55 0.99 11.82
N GLY A 335 4.45 2.28 11.50
CA GLY A 335 3.83 3.31 12.33
C GLY A 335 4.50 4.69 12.21
N SER A 336 3.81 5.71 12.69
CA SER A 336 4.24 7.11 12.65
C SER A 336 5.39 7.43 13.61
N ASP A 337 6.16 8.48 13.32
CA ASP A 337 7.00 9.16 14.31
C ASP A 337 6.11 9.90 15.31
N LYS A 338 6.04 9.39 16.56
CA LYS A 338 5.13 9.95 17.57
C LYS A 338 5.41 11.42 17.88
N VAL A 339 6.68 11.83 17.94
CA VAL A 339 7.03 13.22 18.27
C VAL A 339 6.65 14.14 17.13
N PHE A 340 6.83 13.68 15.89
CA PHE A 340 6.42 14.44 14.71
C PHE A 340 4.90 14.65 14.68
N VAL A 341 4.10 13.60 14.91
CA VAL A 341 2.63 13.71 14.88
C VAL A 341 2.07 14.52 16.03
N GLU A 342 2.64 14.42 17.24
CA GLU A 342 2.22 15.28 18.36
C GLU A 342 2.44 16.77 18.05
N ASN A 343 3.58 17.13 17.45
CA ASN A 343 3.82 18.49 16.99
C ASN A 343 2.84 18.87 15.88
N LEU A 344 2.59 17.99 14.90
CA LEU A 344 1.67 18.26 13.79
C LEU A 344 0.24 18.54 14.29
N LEU A 345 -0.28 17.73 15.21
CA LEU A 345 -1.64 17.89 15.76
C LEU A 345 -1.80 19.17 16.59
N SER A 346 -0.71 19.78 17.05
CA SER A 346 -0.73 21.06 17.76
C SER A 346 -0.84 22.29 16.84
N MET A 347 -0.65 22.11 15.54
CA MET A 347 -0.67 23.18 14.55
C MET A 347 -2.08 23.38 13.97
N ASP A 348 -2.37 24.61 13.50
CA ASP A 348 -3.58 24.90 12.73
C ASP A 348 -3.44 24.40 11.29
N ILE A 349 -4.09 23.27 10.99
CA ILE A 349 -3.97 22.54 9.72
C ILE A 349 -5.31 22.53 8.98
N ASN A 350 -5.27 23.01 7.73
CA ASN A 350 -6.36 22.78 6.79
C ASN A 350 -6.25 21.40 6.14
N TRP A 351 -6.89 20.41 6.74
CA TRP A 351 -6.93 19.02 6.25
C TRP A 351 -7.57 18.82 4.87
N ASN A 352 -8.18 19.85 4.27
CA ASN A 352 -8.58 19.80 2.85
C ASN A 352 -7.40 20.00 1.89
N LYS A 353 -6.27 20.52 2.40
CA LYS A 353 -5.04 20.79 1.62
C LYS A 353 -3.80 20.07 2.15
N VAL A 354 -3.94 19.36 3.27
CA VAL A 354 -2.85 18.59 3.88
C VAL A 354 -3.25 17.13 3.93
N SER A 355 -2.33 16.25 3.57
CA SER A 355 -2.51 14.81 3.70
C SER A 355 -1.36 14.19 4.48
N TYR A 356 -1.64 13.33 5.46
CA TYR A 356 -0.64 12.66 6.27
C TYR A 356 -0.74 11.13 6.19
N TYR A 357 0.39 10.45 6.01
CA TYR A 357 0.52 8.99 6.11
C TYR A 357 1.82 8.62 6.82
N GLY A 358 1.81 7.52 7.59
CA GLY A 358 2.97 7.01 8.31
C GLY A 358 2.79 5.54 8.70
N TRP A 359 2.56 4.67 7.72
CA TRP A 359 2.07 3.31 7.92
C TRP A 359 2.83 2.25 7.14
N ASN A 360 2.82 1.03 7.66
CA ASN A 360 3.40 -0.16 7.05
C ASN A 360 4.81 0.09 6.48
N THR A 361 5.01 0.09 5.16
CA THR A 361 6.32 0.34 4.55
C THR A 361 6.46 1.78 4.03
N PRO A 362 7.69 2.25 3.80
CA PRO A 362 7.94 3.55 3.16
C PRO A 362 7.23 3.71 1.81
N GLY A 363 7.22 2.68 0.95
CA GLY A 363 6.51 2.71 -0.32
C GLY A 363 5.00 2.92 -0.15
N ASN A 364 4.37 2.18 0.77
CA ASN A 364 2.95 2.32 1.06
C ASN A 364 2.61 3.74 1.56
N THR A 365 3.46 4.30 2.43
CA THR A 365 3.28 5.65 2.96
C THR A 365 3.45 6.73 1.88
N ILE A 366 4.52 6.66 1.08
CA ILE A 366 4.81 7.66 0.05
C ILE A 366 3.75 7.62 -1.04
N GLY A 367 3.40 6.42 -1.53
CA GLY A 367 2.40 6.26 -2.58
C GLY A 367 1.02 6.74 -2.13
N SER A 368 0.60 6.42 -0.90
CA SER A 368 -0.66 6.93 -0.34
C SER A 368 -0.67 8.46 -0.25
N THR A 369 0.45 9.05 0.21
CA THR A 369 0.60 10.50 0.32
C THR A 369 0.54 11.18 -1.04
N CYS A 370 1.27 10.66 -2.03
CA CYS A 370 1.30 11.22 -3.39
C CYS A 370 -0.08 11.13 -4.06
N ALA A 371 -0.77 10.00 -3.89
CA ALA A 371 -2.11 9.80 -4.42
C ALA A 371 -3.10 10.82 -3.83
N HIS A 372 -3.12 10.92 -2.50
CA HIS A 372 -3.99 11.86 -1.80
C HIS A 372 -3.70 13.31 -2.20
N ALA A 373 -2.44 13.73 -2.14
CA ALA A 373 -2.03 15.10 -2.49
C ALA A 373 -2.35 15.44 -3.95
N THR A 374 -2.25 14.48 -4.87
CA THR A 374 -2.65 14.66 -6.26
C THR A 374 -4.15 14.96 -6.40
N LEU A 375 -5.01 14.24 -5.67
CA LEU A 375 -6.45 14.50 -5.67
C LEU A 375 -6.78 15.84 -4.99
N GLN A 376 -6.07 16.21 -3.92
CA GLN A 376 -6.21 17.54 -3.30
C GLN A 376 -5.80 18.66 -4.26
N TYR A 377 -4.76 18.46 -5.08
CA TYR A 377 -4.38 19.39 -6.14
C TYR A 377 -5.52 19.56 -7.16
N LEU A 378 -6.06 18.45 -7.68
CA LEU A 378 -7.17 18.50 -8.65
C LEU A 378 -8.40 19.21 -8.06
N ALA A 379 -8.68 18.98 -6.78
CA ALA A 379 -9.73 19.70 -6.07
C ALA A 379 -9.45 21.20 -5.90
N ASN A 380 -8.22 21.57 -5.55
CA ASN A 380 -7.81 22.97 -5.42
C ASN A 380 -7.91 23.73 -6.74
N GLU A 381 -7.66 23.04 -7.86
CA GLU A 381 -7.82 23.58 -9.23
C GLU A 381 -9.28 23.54 -9.73
N GLY A 382 -10.23 23.06 -8.92
CA GLY A 382 -11.66 23.03 -9.24
C GLY A 382 -12.14 21.84 -10.07
N TYR A 383 -11.30 20.83 -10.31
CA TYR A 383 -11.68 19.62 -11.06
C TYR A 383 -12.45 18.60 -10.21
N LEU A 384 -12.23 18.60 -8.89
CA LEU A 384 -12.89 17.71 -7.94
C LEU A 384 -13.58 18.50 -6.82
N LYS A 385 -14.65 17.94 -6.27
CA LYS A 385 -15.37 18.53 -5.13
C LYS A 385 -14.96 17.83 -3.84
N VAL A 386 -14.38 18.56 -2.90
CA VAL A 386 -14.02 18.02 -1.58
C VAL A 386 -15.25 17.97 -0.69
N ASN A 387 -15.50 16.81 -0.07
CA ASN A 387 -16.36 16.71 1.10
C ASN A 387 -15.51 16.89 2.35
N SER A 388 -15.50 18.11 2.92
CA SER A 388 -14.57 18.46 4.01
C SER A 388 -14.75 17.59 5.26
N TYR A 389 -15.99 17.21 5.59
CA TYR A 389 -16.24 16.33 6.74
C TYR A 389 -15.66 14.93 6.51
N LYS A 390 -15.91 14.32 5.34
CA LYS A 390 -15.36 13.00 4.99
C LYS A 390 -13.82 13.04 4.93
N MET A 391 -13.26 14.11 4.37
CA MET A 391 -11.81 14.34 4.33
C MET A 391 -11.18 14.36 5.71
N LYS A 392 -11.73 15.18 6.62
CA LYS A 392 -11.32 15.24 8.02
C LYS A 392 -11.44 13.88 8.71
N LYS A 393 -12.58 13.21 8.57
CA LYS A 393 -12.83 11.88 9.15
C LYS A 393 -11.83 10.84 8.64
N TYR A 394 -11.50 10.87 7.35
CA TYR A 394 -10.52 9.96 6.76
C TYR A 394 -9.11 10.21 7.31
N GLN A 395 -8.63 11.46 7.30
CA GLN A 395 -7.32 11.81 7.89
C GLN A 395 -7.24 11.44 9.37
N ALA A 396 -8.30 11.68 10.14
CA ALA A 396 -8.36 11.33 11.55
C ALA A 396 -8.31 9.81 11.80
N ILE A 397 -8.94 8.99 10.94
CA ILE A 397 -8.83 7.53 10.99
C ILE A 397 -7.39 7.07 10.72
N LEU A 398 -6.76 7.61 9.67
CA LEU A 398 -5.37 7.29 9.33
C LEU A 398 -4.42 7.65 10.47
N ILE A 399 -4.54 8.86 11.03
CA ILE A 399 -3.68 9.28 12.15
C ILE A 399 -3.93 8.39 13.37
N LEU A 400 -5.17 8.03 13.68
CA LEU A 400 -5.45 7.17 14.83
C LEU A 400 -4.85 5.76 14.66
N GLU A 401 -4.90 5.20 13.45
CA GLU A 401 -4.31 3.89 13.12
C GLU A 401 -2.76 3.98 13.14
N HIS A 402 -2.19 4.90 12.39
CA HIS A 402 -0.74 4.99 12.16
C HIS A 402 0.04 5.48 13.39
N PHE A 403 -0.51 6.48 14.11
CA PHE A 403 0.13 7.09 15.27
C PHE A 403 -0.37 6.50 16.59
N GLY A 404 -1.68 6.32 16.74
CA GLY A 404 -2.23 5.74 17.96
C GLY A 404 -1.99 4.24 18.07
N TYR A 405 -2.35 3.48 17.03
CA TYR A 405 -2.30 2.02 17.08
C TYR A 405 -0.92 1.45 16.74
N GLN A 406 -0.44 1.64 15.51
CA GLN A 406 0.78 1.04 14.98
C GLN A 406 2.03 1.39 15.79
N ALA A 407 2.17 2.67 16.17
CA ALA A 407 3.34 3.22 16.87
C ALA A 407 3.28 3.12 18.40
N ASP A 408 2.16 2.66 19.00
CA ASP A 408 2.05 2.52 20.46
C ASP A 408 1.12 1.41 20.94
N VAL A 409 -0.19 1.51 20.69
CA VAL A 409 -1.18 0.62 21.33
C VAL A 409 -1.00 -0.85 20.92
N ARG A 410 -0.56 -1.12 19.69
CA ARG A 410 -0.26 -2.48 19.23
C ARG A 410 0.75 -3.19 20.12
N GLN A 411 1.85 -2.53 20.50
CA GLN A 411 2.89 -3.16 21.33
C GLN A 411 2.38 -3.45 22.74
N LYS A 412 1.54 -2.56 23.29
CA LYS A 412 0.87 -2.77 24.58
C LYS A 412 -0.08 -3.97 24.51
N LEU A 413 -0.87 -4.06 23.43
CA LEU A 413 -1.77 -5.18 23.18
C LEU A 413 -1.00 -6.50 23.09
N GLU A 414 0.05 -6.55 22.27
CA GLU A 414 0.87 -7.76 22.10
C GLU A 414 1.52 -8.21 23.40
N ARG A 415 2.01 -7.28 24.23
CA ARG A 415 2.59 -7.62 25.54
C ARG A 415 1.57 -8.27 26.48
N GLU A 416 0.34 -7.76 26.53
CA GLU A 416 -0.70 -8.35 27.37
C GLU A 416 -1.26 -9.64 26.77
N LEU A 417 -1.36 -9.71 25.44
CA LEU A 417 -1.83 -10.89 24.71
C LEU A 417 -0.85 -12.07 24.87
N LYS A 418 0.46 -11.83 24.87
CA LYS A 418 1.50 -12.85 25.13
C LYS A 418 1.34 -13.56 26.48
N LYS A 419 0.77 -12.88 27.48
CA LYS A 419 0.50 -13.47 28.79
C LYS A 419 -0.75 -14.36 28.80
N ARG A 420 -1.59 -14.25 27.75
CA ARG A 420 -2.88 -14.93 27.62
C ARG A 420 -2.83 -16.08 26.62
N LEU A 421 -2.04 -15.95 25.57
CA LEU A 421 -1.91 -16.97 24.53
C LEU A 421 -1.10 -18.18 25.03
N ASP A 422 -1.52 -19.37 24.58
CA ASP A 422 -0.71 -20.58 24.67
C ASP A 422 0.64 -20.34 23.97
N PRO A 423 1.78 -20.74 24.58
CA PRO A 423 3.12 -20.61 23.99
C PRO A 423 3.22 -21.02 22.52
N LYS A 424 2.44 -22.02 22.07
CA LYS A 424 2.46 -22.46 20.66
C LYS A 424 1.98 -21.40 19.66
N TYR A 425 1.15 -20.44 20.11
CA TYR A 425 0.60 -19.34 19.30
C TYR A 425 1.39 -18.04 19.45
N LEU A 426 2.52 -18.02 20.17
CA LEU A 426 3.36 -16.84 20.33
C LEU A 426 4.23 -16.57 19.10
N ARG A 427 3.57 -16.24 17.98
CA ARG A 427 4.22 -15.99 16.69
C ARG A 427 3.67 -14.69 16.09
N PRO A 428 4.52 -13.72 15.73
CA PRO A 428 4.07 -12.49 15.09
C PRO A 428 3.71 -12.73 13.60
N PRO A 429 2.66 -12.05 13.08
CA PRO A 429 1.71 -11.22 13.81
C PRO A 429 0.81 -12.09 14.71
N TYR A 430 0.56 -11.63 15.95
CA TYR A 430 -0.12 -12.46 16.95
C TYR A 430 -1.61 -12.57 16.64
N THR A 431 -2.16 -13.79 16.68
CA THR A 431 -3.61 -13.98 16.65
C THR A 431 -4.24 -13.41 17.91
N ILE A 432 -5.35 -12.70 17.76
CA ILE A 432 -6.17 -12.23 18.88
C ILE A 432 -7.17 -13.27 19.36
N LEU A 433 -7.32 -14.40 18.67
CA LEU A 433 -8.24 -15.46 19.07
C LEU A 433 -7.68 -16.31 20.23
N PRO A 434 -8.53 -16.77 21.16
CA PRO A 434 -9.98 -16.54 21.25
C PRO A 434 -10.38 -15.23 21.98
N PHE A 435 -9.43 -14.34 22.29
CA PHE A 435 -9.61 -13.15 23.12
C PHE A 435 -10.03 -11.89 22.35
N GLU A 436 -10.80 -12.04 21.28
CA GLU A 436 -11.09 -10.94 20.36
C GLU A 436 -11.81 -9.76 21.02
N ASP A 437 -12.87 -10.02 21.78
CA ASP A 437 -13.65 -8.96 22.43
C ASP A 437 -12.80 -8.22 23.48
N TRP A 438 -12.00 -8.97 24.24
CA TRP A 438 -11.02 -8.36 25.15
C TRP A 438 -10.01 -7.50 24.41
N ALA A 439 -9.48 -7.98 23.28
CA ALA A 439 -8.51 -7.23 22.47
C ALA A 439 -9.14 -5.95 21.90
N LYS A 440 -10.41 -5.99 21.50
CA LYS A 440 -11.17 -4.83 21.03
C LYS A 440 -11.34 -3.80 22.14
N ASP A 441 -11.79 -4.22 23.32
CA ASP A 441 -11.99 -3.33 24.47
C ASP A 441 -10.68 -2.74 24.97
N PHE A 442 -9.63 -3.56 25.07
CA PHE A 442 -8.28 -3.12 25.42
C PHE A 442 -7.80 -2.05 24.45
N THR A 443 -7.90 -2.31 23.15
CA THR A 443 -7.42 -1.40 22.11
C THR A 443 -8.22 -0.10 22.12
N LYS A 444 -9.55 -0.18 22.16
CA LYS A 444 -10.43 0.99 22.25
C LYS A 444 -10.15 1.83 23.49
N LYS A 445 -9.93 1.21 24.65
CA LYS A 445 -9.58 1.93 25.89
C LYS A 445 -8.26 2.68 25.76
N ASN A 446 -7.23 2.05 25.21
CA ASN A 446 -5.90 2.65 25.08
C ASN A 446 -5.82 3.70 23.96
N LEU A 447 -6.71 3.67 22.98
CA LEU A 447 -6.79 4.68 21.92
C LEU A 447 -7.55 5.95 22.33
N LYS A 448 -8.21 5.99 23.50
CA LYS A 448 -9.03 7.14 23.93
C LYS A 448 -8.25 8.45 24.01
N GLU A 449 -7.01 8.42 24.53
CA GLU A 449 -6.18 9.62 24.64
C GLU A 449 -5.80 10.17 23.26
N TYR A 450 -5.45 9.27 22.33
CA TYR A 450 -5.14 9.63 20.94
C TYR A 450 -6.35 10.22 20.23
N LEU A 451 -7.53 9.62 20.41
CA LEU A 451 -8.78 10.14 19.87
C LEU A 451 -9.12 11.53 20.44
N TYR A 452 -8.84 11.78 21.72
CA TYR A 452 -9.02 13.11 22.32
C TYR A 452 -8.13 14.16 21.64
N LYS A 453 -6.83 13.86 21.46
CA LYS A 453 -5.89 14.75 20.74
C LYS A 453 -6.36 15.03 19.31
N ILE A 454 -6.84 13.99 18.61
CA ILE A 454 -7.36 14.11 17.24
C ILE A 454 -8.64 14.95 17.21
N ASN A 455 -9.62 14.68 18.06
CA ASN A 455 -10.87 15.47 18.13
C ASN A 455 -10.57 16.96 18.39
N PHE A 456 -9.64 17.25 19.29
CA PHE A 456 -9.20 18.61 19.58
C PHE A 456 -8.58 19.29 18.34
N SER A 457 -7.63 18.61 17.66
CA SER A 457 -6.95 19.15 16.47
C SER A 457 -7.88 19.33 15.27
N PHE A 458 -8.86 18.43 15.09
CA PHE A 458 -9.79 18.46 13.95
C PHE A 458 -11.03 19.34 14.18
N LEU A 459 -11.23 19.81 15.42
CA LEU A 459 -12.43 20.50 15.90
C LEU A 459 -13.71 19.68 15.68
N GLU A 460 -13.65 18.39 16.04
CA GLU A 460 -14.75 17.43 15.88
C GLU A 460 -14.96 16.62 17.17
N SER A 461 -16.07 15.89 17.25
CA SER A 461 -16.48 15.11 18.42
C SER A 461 -16.81 13.65 18.06
N TRP A 462 -15.81 12.94 17.52
CA TRP A 462 -15.99 11.54 17.16
C TRP A 462 -15.84 10.59 18.35
N ASN A 463 -16.61 9.51 18.29
CA ASN A 463 -16.37 8.27 19.01
C ASN A 463 -15.99 7.17 18.00
N MET A 464 -15.44 6.06 18.48
CA MET A 464 -14.87 5.01 17.63
C MET A 464 -15.39 3.61 17.96
N GLU A 465 -15.52 2.81 16.91
CA GLU A 465 -15.47 1.35 16.96
C GLU A 465 -14.22 0.88 16.24
N ILE A 466 -13.69 -0.26 16.67
CA ILE A 466 -12.52 -0.88 16.05
C ILE A 466 -12.78 -2.36 15.81
N PHE A 467 -12.14 -2.92 14.79
CA PHE A 467 -12.16 -4.36 14.49
C PHE A 467 -10.79 -4.80 13.95
N PHE A 468 -10.51 -6.10 13.98
CA PHE A 468 -9.25 -6.67 13.48
C PHE A 468 -9.54 -7.42 12.17
N PRO A 469 -9.16 -6.88 10.99
CA PRO A 469 -9.54 -7.45 9.69
C PRO A 469 -9.22 -8.95 9.57
N TRP A 470 -8.05 -9.37 10.07
CA TRP A 470 -7.56 -10.75 9.97
C TRP A 470 -7.38 -11.45 11.32
N HIS A 471 -8.11 -11.02 12.35
CA HIS A 471 -7.99 -11.54 13.71
C HIS A 471 -6.53 -11.60 14.22
N ARG A 472 -5.74 -10.58 13.85
CA ARG A 472 -4.32 -10.44 14.22
C ARG A 472 -4.03 -9.03 14.73
N THR A 473 -2.93 -8.87 15.46
CA THR A 473 -2.51 -7.58 16.02
C THR A 473 -1.86 -6.62 15.02
N PHE A 474 -1.68 -7.00 13.76
CA PHE A 474 -0.87 -6.20 12.85
C PHE A 474 -1.56 -4.88 12.48
N GLU A 475 -2.83 -4.90 12.06
CA GLU A 475 -3.64 -3.74 11.66
C GLU A 475 -5.04 -3.74 12.29
N ILE A 476 -5.68 -2.57 12.35
CA ILE A 476 -7.09 -2.43 12.75
C ILE A 476 -7.91 -1.69 11.71
N GLY A 477 -9.20 -2.02 11.65
CA GLY A 477 -10.21 -1.19 11.03
C GLY A 477 -10.87 -0.28 12.06
N ILE A 478 -11.20 0.95 11.66
CA ILE A 478 -11.76 1.98 12.54
C ILE A 478 -13.03 2.57 11.90
N LYS A 479 -14.10 2.69 12.69
CA LYS A 479 -15.33 3.38 12.30
C LYS A 479 -15.62 4.53 13.26
N PHE A 480 -15.69 5.75 12.74
CA PHE A 480 -16.13 6.91 13.52
C PHE A 480 -17.62 7.20 13.36
N TYR A 481 -18.24 7.58 14.47
CA TYR A 481 -19.60 8.10 14.59
C TYR A 481 -19.59 9.34 15.48
N LYS A 482 -20.56 10.26 15.29
CA LYS A 482 -20.67 11.46 16.13
C LYS A 482 -21.30 11.10 17.47
N ILE A 483 -20.83 11.77 18.52
CA ILE A 483 -21.55 11.82 19.79
C ILE A 483 -22.75 12.75 19.55
N VAL A 484 -23.96 12.19 19.69
CA VAL A 484 -25.23 12.94 19.58
C VAL A 484 -25.37 13.87 20.78
#